data_AF-A0A0M1JBI1-F1
#
_entry.id   AF-A0A0M1JBI1-F1
#
_cell.length_a   1.000
_cell.length_b   1.000
_cell.length_c   1.000
_cell.angle_alpha   90.00
_cell.angle_beta   90.00
_cell.angle_gamma   90.00
#
_symmetry.space_group_name_H-M   'P 1'
#
loop_
_entity.id
_entity.type
_entity.pdbx_description
1 polymer ?
#
loop_
_entity_poly.entity_id
_entity_poly.type
_entity_poly.pdbx_seq_one_letter_code
_entity_poly.pdbx_strand_id
1 'polypeptide(L)'
;GSDLDLVFLHDNQDRYGQTTGQKPIANDVFYTRLAQRIIHTLNTRTPSGILYEIDTRLRPNGNAGLLVSSLAAFVKYQASSAWIWEHQALLRARPIAGDPKVRSQFRAIRFQTLSPKQDAAYLRSEVQQMRDKMRKQLDRSSVDTFDLKQGIGGIADIEFIVQYQVLRCAYYHPNLLDWTDTIRWLETLAQHDMVSNEQAAVLADSYRMLRSAKHRLALQNKPGFVPNEQFQQERSQVQKIWQAIFDL
;
A
#
# COMPACT_ATOMS: atom_id res chain seq x y z
N GLY A 1 -7.51 -9.01 -13.83
CA GLY A 1 -6.48 -7.95 -13.86
C GLY A 1 -6.19 -7.49 -12.44
N SER A 2 -5.37 -6.47 -12.25
CA SER A 2 -5.23 -5.77 -10.96
C SER A 2 -5.68 -4.34 -11.13
N ASP A 3 -6.40 -3.83 -10.15
CA ASP A 3 -6.92 -2.46 -10.12
C ASP A 3 -5.76 -1.47 -9.89
N LEU A 4 -6.01 -0.19 -10.18
CA LEU A 4 -5.09 0.89 -9.87
C LEU A 4 -5.59 1.69 -8.68
N ASP A 5 -4.90 1.56 -7.55
CA ASP A 5 -5.09 2.40 -6.38
C ASP A 5 -4.47 3.79 -6.60
N LEU A 6 -5.29 4.82 -6.81
CA LEU A 6 -4.86 6.18 -7.12
C LEU A 6 -5.34 7.20 -6.07
N VAL A 7 -4.44 8.10 -5.68
CA VAL A 7 -4.74 9.30 -4.87
C VAL A 7 -4.28 10.52 -5.65
N PHE A 8 -5.15 11.52 -5.77
CA PHE A 8 -4.89 12.74 -6.51
C PHE A 8 -4.53 13.88 -5.56
N LEU A 9 -3.43 14.56 -5.83
CA LEU A 9 -2.94 15.68 -5.03
C LEU A 9 -2.63 16.90 -5.92
N HIS A 10 -2.79 18.10 -5.37
CA HIS A 10 -2.35 19.35 -5.99
C HIS A 10 -1.63 20.25 -4.98
N ASP A 11 -0.84 21.21 -5.47
CA ASP A 11 -0.11 22.17 -4.64
C ASP A 11 -0.71 23.59 -4.68
N ASN A 12 -1.95 23.76 -5.16
CA ASN A 12 -2.65 25.04 -5.15
C ASN A 12 -2.50 25.76 -3.80
N GLN A 13 -1.74 26.86 -3.79
CA GLN A 13 -1.51 27.69 -2.60
C GLN A 13 -2.49 28.86 -2.51
N ASP A 14 -3.08 29.26 -3.64
CA ASP A 14 -4.05 30.33 -3.70
C ASP A 14 -5.47 29.76 -3.50
N ARG A 15 -6.00 29.96 -2.29
CA ARG A 15 -7.35 29.53 -1.91
C ARG A 15 -8.45 30.22 -2.75
N TYR A 16 -8.16 31.39 -3.31
CA TYR A 16 -9.08 32.14 -4.17
C TYR A 16 -8.69 32.09 -5.65
N GLY A 17 -7.67 31.30 -5.97
CA GLY A 17 -7.12 31.19 -7.32
C GLY A 17 -8.14 30.64 -8.31
N GLN A 18 -8.15 31.22 -9.50
CA GLN A 18 -9.03 30.83 -10.59
C GLN A 18 -8.24 30.50 -11.86
N THR A 19 -8.84 29.66 -12.69
CA THR A 19 -8.33 29.39 -14.03
C THR A 19 -8.46 30.62 -14.93
N THR A 20 -7.58 30.74 -15.90
CA THR A 20 -7.48 31.91 -16.80
C THR A 20 -8.23 31.75 -18.13
N GLY A 21 -9.03 30.69 -18.27
CA GLY A 21 -9.79 30.41 -19.49
C GLY A 21 -11.03 31.30 -19.64
N GLN A 22 -11.78 31.11 -20.74
CA GLN A 22 -12.99 31.89 -21.06
C GLN A 22 -14.06 31.87 -19.96
N LYS A 23 -14.12 30.79 -19.17
CA LYS A 23 -14.98 30.66 -18.00
C LYS A 23 -14.11 30.34 -16.78
N PRO A 24 -13.66 31.35 -16.02
CA PRO A 24 -12.87 31.14 -14.82
C PRO A 24 -13.63 30.28 -13.82
N ILE A 25 -12.95 29.30 -13.27
CA ILE A 25 -13.43 28.47 -12.17
C ILE A 25 -12.37 28.41 -11.08
N ALA A 26 -12.78 28.18 -9.83
CA ALA A 26 -11.84 27.98 -8.74
C ALA A 26 -10.90 26.80 -9.04
N ASN A 27 -9.62 26.95 -8.68
CA ASN A 27 -8.58 25.95 -8.94
C ASN A 27 -8.92 24.56 -8.37
N ASP A 28 -9.48 24.50 -7.16
CA ASP A 28 -9.87 23.23 -6.53
C ASP A 28 -10.96 22.50 -7.32
N VAL A 29 -11.89 23.25 -7.93
CA VAL A 29 -12.93 22.71 -8.83
C VAL A 29 -12.30 22.22 -10.12
N PHE A 30 -11.33 22.94 -10.67
CA PHE A 30 -10.58 22.52 -11.85
C PHE A 30 -9.87 21.17 -11.62
N TYR A 31 -9.10 21.05 -10.53
CA TYR A 31 -8.38 19.80 -10.22
C TYR A 31 -9.34 18.63 -9.96
N THR A 32 -10.47 18.87 -9.29
CA THR A 32 -11.50 17.84 -9.08
C THR A 32 -12.07 17.36 -10.42
N ARG A 33 -12.42 18.27 -11.33
CA ARG A 33 -12.90 17.91 -12.68
C ARG A 33 -11.84 17.17 -13.49
N LEU A 34 -10.58 17.55 -13.37
CA LEU A 34 -9.46 16.88 -14.03
C LEU A 34 -9.33 15.44 -13.54
N ALA A 35 -9.33 15.20 -12.23
CA ALA A 35 -9.27 13.86 -11.66
C ALA A 35 -10.47 13.00 -12.10
N GLN A 36 -11.69 13.56 -12.07
CA GLN A 36 -12.89 12.89 -12.58
C GLN A 36 -12.76 12.53 -14.06
N ARG A 37 -12.21 13.42 -14.89
CA ARG A 37 -11.96 13.17 -16.32
C ARG A 37 -10.96 12.04 -16.52
N ILE A 38 -9.87 12.01 -15.75
CA ILE A 38 -8.87 10.92 -15.79
C ILE A 38 -9.51 9.58 -15.44
N ILE A 39 -10.25 9.53 -14.32
CA ILE A 39 -10.95 8.30 -13.89
C ILE A 39 -11.94 7.85 -14.95
N HIS A 40 -12.73 8.78 -15.50
CA HIS A 40 -13.67 8.48 -16.57
C HIS A 40 -12.96 7.90 -17.79
N THR A 41 -11.87 8.51 -18.26
CA THR A 41 -11.10 8.00 -19.41
C THR A 41 -10.56 6.58 -19.17
N LEU A 42 -10.14 6.26 -17.95
CA LEU A 42 -9.60 4.92 -17.62
C LEU A 42 -10.69 3.85 -17.46
N ASN A 43 -11.85 4.22 -16.89
CA ASN A 43 -12.95 3.30 -16.59
C ASN A 43 -14.02 3.20 -17.69
N THR A 44 -14.04 4.09 -18.69
CA THR A 44 -15.09 4.10 -19.73
C THR A 44 -15.01 2.84 -20.58
N ARG A 45 -16.13 2.12 -20.68
CA ARG A 45 -16.23 0.93 -21.51
C ARG A 45 -16.37 1.34 -22.98
N THR A 46 -15.43 0.84 -23.78
CA THR A 46 -15.42 0.95 -25.24
C THR A 46 -15.66 -0.43 -25.85
N PRO A 47 -15.80 -0.57 -27.19
CA PRO A 47 -15.85 -1.89 -27.83
C PRO A 47 -14.64 -2.79 -27.50
N SER A 48 -13.49 -2.21 -27.15
CA SER A 48 -12.29 -2.94 -26.73
C SER A 48 -12.22 -3.21 -25.22
N GLY A 49 -13.27 -2.89 -24.47
CA GLY A 49 -13.32 -3.00 -23.01
C GLY A 49 -12.99 -1.70 -22.28
N ILE A 50 -12.59 -1.83 -21.00
CA ILE A 50 -12.09 -0.73 -20.16
C ILE A 50 -10.55 -0.77 -20.14
N LEU A 51 -9.89 0.34 -19.81
CA LEU A 51 -8.43 0.34 -19.67
C LEU A 51 -8.01 -0.28 -18.33
N TYR A 52 -8.45 0.31 -17.22
CA TYR A 52 -8.17 -0.17 -15.86
C TYR A 52 -9.32 0.17 -14.94
N GLU A 53 -9.62 -0.73 -13.99
CA GLU A 53 -10.45 -0.39 -12.83
C GLU A 53 -9.64 0.51 -11.90
N ILE A 54 -10.23 1.65 -11.50
CA ILE A 54 -9.59 2.63 -10.63
C ILE A 54 -10.21 2.59 -9.24
N ASP A 55 -9.37 2.37 -8.22
CA ASP A 55 -9.73 2.49 -6.82
C ASP A 55 -9.14 3.78 -6.24
N THR A 56 -9.97 4.59 -5.59
CA THR A 56 -9.54 5.86 -4.95
C THR A 56 -9.81 5.87 -3.46
N ARG A 57 -10.13 4.72 -2.86
CA ARG A 57 -10.57 4.61 -1.45
C ARG A 57 -9.47 4.87 -0.42
N LEU A 58 -8.20 4.82 -0.82
CA LEU A 58 -7.04 5.12 0.03
C LEU A 58 -6.73 6.62 0.16
N ARG A 59 -7.55 7.51 -0.40
CA ARG A 59 -7.43 8.97 -0.20
C ARG A 59 -7.88 9.37 1.21
N PRO A 60 -7.47 10.56 1.72
CA PRO A 60 -7.94 11.07 3.01
C PRO A 60 -9.47 11.00 3.18
N ASN A 61 -9.93 10.45 4.30
CA ASN A 61 -11.36 10.18 4.61
C ASN A 61 -12.06 9.20 3.63
N GLY A 62 -11.30 8.47 2.81
CA GLY A 62 -11.81 7.49 1.86
C GLY A 62 -12.94 8.02 0.99
N ASN A 63 -14.05 7.27 0.91
CA ASN A 63 -15.21 7.64 0.09
C ASN A 63 -15.90 8.94 0.53
N ALA A 64 -15.80 9.31 1.81
CA ALA A 64 -16.38 10.55 2.34
C ALA A 64 -15.49 11.78 2.09
N GLY A 65 -14.23 11.57 1.68
CA GLY A 65 -13.29 12.64 1.40
C GLY A 65 -13.40 13.21 -0.01
N LEU A 66 -12.84 14.42 -0.16
CA LEU A 66 -12.63 15.03 -1.46
C LEU A 66 -11.81 14.11 -2.36
N LEU A 67 -12.17 14.05 -3.64
CA LEU A 67 -11.47 13.21 -4.62
C LEU A 67 -10.00 13.63 -4.78
N VAL A 68 -9.74 14.94 -4.67
CA VAL A 68 -8.41 15.53 -4.77
C VAL A 68 -8.16 16.33 -3.51
N SER A 69 -6.98 16.17 -2.91
CA SER A 69 -6.56 16.93 -1.73
C SER A 69 -5.39 17.85 -2.07
N SER A 70 -5.34 19.04 -1.46
CA SER A 70 -4.12 19.82 -1.50
C SER A 70 -3.02 19.12 -0.70
N LEU A 71 -1.75 19.35 -1.05
CA LEU A 71 -0.61 18.83 -0.28
C LEU A 71 -0.68 19.28 1.20
N ALA A 72 -1.07 20.53 1.45
CA ALA A 72 -1.22 21.07 2.80
C ALA A 72 -2.31 20.32 3.60
N ALA A 73 -3.46 20.05 2.97
CA ALA A 73 -4.53 19.27 3.60
C ALA A 73 -4.11 17.81 3.84
N PHE A 74 -3.36 17.24 2.89
CA PHE A 74 -2.83 15.88 3.02
C PHE A 74 -1.87 15.75 4.20
N VAL A 75 -0.92 16.69 4.37
CA VAL A 75 -0.02 16.74 5.53
C VAL A 75 -0.80 16.79 6.83
N LYS A 76 -1.77 17.72 6.92
CA LYS A 76 -2.59 17.87 8.13
C LYS A 76 -3.31 16.57 8.46
N TYR A 77 -3.95 15.94 7.48
CA TYR A 77 -4.65 14.68 7.66
C TYR A 77 -3.73 13.57 8.15
N GLN A 78 -2.57 13.40 7.49
CA GLN A 78 -1.61 12.36 7.85
C GLN A 78 -1.07 12.51 9.28
N ALA A 79 -0.95 13.75 9.77
CA ALA A 79 -0.45 14.05 11.11
C ALA A 79 -1.51 13.90 12.21
N SER A 80 -2.77 14.24 11.95
CA SER A 80 -3.80 14.34 13.01
C SER A 80 -4.87 13.27 12.97
N SER A 81 -5.04 12.56 11.86
CA SER A 81 -6.26 11.79 11.61
C SER A 81 -6.02 10.45 10.93
N ALA A 82 -4.84 10.24 10.32
CA ALA A 82 -4.54 9.00 9.66
C ALA A 82 -4.29 7.87 10.66
N TRP A 83 -4.88 6.70 10.38
CA TRP A 83 -4.69 5.48 11.16
C TRP A 83 -3.38 4.78 10.75
N ILE A 84 -2.87 3.90 11.61
CA ILE A 84 -1.64 3.12 11.33
C ILE A 84 -1.74 2.32 10.02
N TRP A 85 -2.92 1.77 9.71
CA TRP A 85 -3.11 1.06 8.45
C TRP A 85 -3.01 1.98 7.22
N GLU A 86 -3.35 3.27 7.34
CA GLU A 86 -3.15 4.26 6.28
C GLU A 86 -1.65 4.57 6.11
N HIS A 87 -0.89 4.60 7.21
CA HIS A 87 0.57 4.70 7.14
C HIS A 87 1.18 3.45 6.49
N GLN A 88 0.67 2.25 6.78
CA GLN A 88 1.06 1.02 6.07
C GLN A 88 0.79 1.11 4.56
N ALA A 89 -0.36 1.64 4.16
CA ALA A 89 -0.67 1.87 2.74
C ALA A 89 0.26 2.94 2.13
N LEU A 90 0.53 4.02 2.86
CA LEU A 90 1.40 5.12 2.44
C LEU A 90 2.85 4.67 2.21
N LEU A 91 3.34 3.64 2.91
CA LEU A 91 4.64 3.03 2.62
C LEU A 91 4.75 2.61 1.15
N ARG A 92 3.69 2.10 0.54
CA ARG A 92 3.72 1.66 -0.87
C ARG A 92 3.45 2.78 -1.86
N ALA A 93 2.98 3.93 -1.39
CA ALA A 93 2.63 5.05 -2.24
C ALA A 93 3.88 5.71 -2.85
N ARG A 94 3.80 6.02 -4.15
CA ARG A 94 4.83 6.76 -4.88
C ARG A 94 4.21 7.65 -5.95
N PRO A 95 4.83 8.79 -6.28
CA PRO A 95 4.34 9.62 -7.37
C PRO A 95 4.60 8.95 -8.72
N ILE A 96 3.52 8.65 -9.45
CA ILE A 96 3.58 8.00 -10.78
C ILE A 96 3.51 8.99 -11.94
N ALA A 97 2.90 10.17 -11.74
CA ALA A 97 2.74 11.22 -12.74
C ALA A 97 2.65 12.59 -12.06
N GLY A 98 2.74 13.66 -12.84
CA GLY A 98 2.60 15.05 -12.38
C GLY A 98 3.92 15.84 -12.37
N ASP A 99 3.80 17.11 -11.99
CA ASP A 99 4.90 18.07 -11.98
C ASP A 99 6.05 17.65 -11.03
N PRO A 100 7.32 17.77 -11.45
CA PRO A 100 8.47 17.37 -10.62
C PRO A 100 8.52 18.01 -9.23
N LYS A 101 8.10 19.27 -9.08
CA LYS A 101 8.07 19.98 -7.80
C LYS A 101 7.04 19.35 -6.86
N VAL A 102 5.82 19.12 -7.34
CA VAL A 102 4.75 18.48 -6.55
C VAL A 102 5.15 17.06 -6.14
N ARG A 103 5.78 16.31 -7.06
CA ARG A 103 6.29 14.96 -6.77
C ARG A 103 7.37 14.98 -5.69
N SER A 104 8.29 15.94 -5.74
CA SER A 104 9.34 16.12 -4.72
C SER A 104 8.74 16.48 -3.35
N GLN A 105 7.76 17.38 -3.33
CA GLN A 105 7.04 17.75 -2.10
C GLN A 105 6.30 16.55 -1.50
N PHE A 106 5.60 15.76 -2.30
CA PHE A 106 4.94 14.54 -1.82
C PHE A 106 5.94 13.54 -1.21
N ARG A 107 7.12 13.35 -1.84
CA ARG A 107 8.16 12.46 -1.28
C ARG A 107 8.64 12.95 0.09
N ALA A 108 8.88 14.26 0.23
CA ALA A 108 9.28 14.86 1.50
C ALA A 108 8.18 14.68 2.57
N ILE A 109 6.91 14.89 2.20
CA ILE A 109 5.77 14.69 3.09
C ILE A 109 5.68 13.23 3.53
N ARG A 110 5.74 12.28 2.59
CA ARG A 110 5.72 10.85 2.89
C ARG A 110 6.85 10.48 3.85
N PHE A 111 8.06 10.99 3.62
CA PHE A 111 9.19 10.76 4.51
C PHE A 111 8.91 11.28 5.92
N GLN A 112 8.50 12.55 6.05
CA GLN A 112 8.17 13.18 7.33
C GLN A 112 7.03 12.51 8.08
N THR A 113 6.04 11.97 7.37
CA THR A 113 4.92 11.24 7.96
C THR A 113 5.34 9.89 8.53
N LEU A 114 6.27 9.19 7.86
CA LEU A 114 6.61 7.79 8.16
C LEU A 114 7.88 7.63 8.99
N SER A 115 8.70 8.68 9.11
CA SER A 115 9.91 8.69 9.93
C SER A 115 9.76 9.00 11.43
N PRO A 116 8.62 9.45 12.00
CA PRO A 116 8.54 9.66 13.45
C PRO A 116 8.74 8.37 14.25
N LYS A 117 9.35 8.46 15.43
CA LYS A 117 9.52 7.31 16.33
C LYS A 117 8.15 6.84 16.83
N GLN A 118 7.85 5.56 16.61
CA GLN A 118 6.61 4.93 17.05
C GLN A 118 6.83 4.14 18.34
N ASP A 119 5.79 4.03 19.16
CA ASP A 119 5.73 3.02 20.22
C ASP A 119 5.62 1.63 19.56
N ALA A 120 6.64 0.80 19.78
CA ALA A 120 6.75 -0.49 19.10
C ALA A 120 5.66 -1.50 19.53
N ALA A 121 5.17 -1.42 20.76
CA ALA A 121 4.13 -2.31 21.28
C ALA A 121 2.77 -1.89 20.73
N TYR A 122 2.46 -0.59 20.77
CA TYR A 122 1.25 -0.05 20.16
C TYR A 122 1.19 -0.35 18.66
N LEU A 123 2.25 -0.01 17.90
CA LEU A 123 2.34 -0.29 16.47
C LEU A 123 2.14 -1.78 16.15
N ARG A 124 2.76 -2.67 16.93
CA ARG A 124 2.61 -4.13 16.77
C ARG A 124 1.15 -4.54 16.90
N SER A 125 0.48 -4.09 17.97
CA SER A 125 -0.91 -4.43 18.23
C SER A 125 -1.86 -3.92 17.14
N GLU A 126 -1.66 -2.70 16.64
CA GLU A 126 -2.50 -2.12 15.58
C GLU A 126 -2.36 -2.88 14.26
N VAL A 127 -1.12 -3.23 13.88
CA VAL A 127 -0.85 -3.98 12.66
C VAL A 127 -1.45 -5.40 12.75
N GLN A 128 -1.29 -6.08 13.89
CA GLN A 128 -1.86 -7.43 14.10
C GLN A 128 -3.38 -7.40 14.06
N GLN A 129 -4.03 -6.49 14.81
CA GLN A 129 -5.48 -6.36 14.85
C GLN A 129 -6.05 -6.07 13.45
N MET A 130 -5.42 -5.18 12.69
CA MET A 130 -5.84 -4.90 11.33
C MET A 130 -5.69 -6.12 10.43
N ARG A 131 -4.56 -6.83 10.52
CA ARG A 131 -4.35 -8.04 9.71
C ARG A 131 -5.39 -9.11 10.00
N ASP A 132 -5.71 -9.33 11.26
CA ASP A 132 -6.68 -10.33 11.68
C ASP A 132 -8.10 -9.98 11.21
N LYS A 133 -8.47 -8.69 11.30
CA LYS A 133 -9.73 -8.19 10.74
C LYS A 133 -9.79 -8.41 9.22
N MET A 134 -8.73 -8.08 8.50
CA MET A 134 -8.64 -8.33 7.06
C MET A 134 -8.71 -9.83 6.74
N ARG A 135 -8.04 -10.69 7.51
CA ARG A 135 -8.06 -12.15 7.31
C ARG A 135 -9.48 -12.68 7.43
N LYS A 136 -10.19 -12.34 8.51
CA LYS A 136 -11.58 -12.75 8.75
C LYS A 136 -12.51 -12.37 7.59
N GLN A 137 -12.26 -11.25 6.92
CA GLN A 137 -13.12 -10.76 5.84
C GLN A 137 -12.72 -11.24 4.44
N LEU A 138 -11.42 -11.42 4.19
CA LEU A 138 -10.88 -11.60 2.84
C LEU A 138 -10.28 -12.98 2.58
N ASP A 139 -9.90 -13.72 3.63
CA ASP A 139 -9.40 -15.08 3.46
C ASP A 139 -10.52 -15.99 2.92
N ARG A 140 -10.19 -16.74 1.88
CA ARG A 140 -11.08 -17.69 1.22
C ARG A 140 -10.50 -19.11 1.23
N SER A 141 -9.48 -19.36 2.05
CA SER A 141 -8.94 -20.69 2.28
C SER A 141 -10.00 -21.63 2.86
N SER A 142 -9.93 -22.89 2.48
CA SER A 142 -10.76 -23.99 2.99
C SER A 142 -9.87 -25.15 3.46
N VAL A 143 -10.49 -26.28 3.83
CA VAL A 143 -9.72 -27.51 4.15
C VAL A 143 -8.85 -27.94 2.97
N ASP A 144 -9.38 -27.83 1.75
CA ASP A 144 -8.75 -28.33 0.52
C ASP A 144 -7.97 -27.25 -0.25
N THR A 145 -8.23 -25.97 0.04
CA THR A 145 -7.67 -24.86 -0.74
C THR A 145 -7.01 -23.79 0.11
N PHE A 146 -5.94 -23.22 -0.41
CA PHE A 146 -5.19 -22.13 0.19
C PHE A 146 -5.30 -20.86 -0.67
N ASP A 147 -5.70 -19.75 -0.05
CA ASP A 147 -5.65 -18.43 -0.65
C ASP A 147 -4.22 -17.87 -0.62
N LEU A 148 -3.56 -17.81 -1.77
CA LEU A 148 -2.17 -17.36 -1.91
C LEU A 148 -1.94 -15.94 -1.36
N LYS A 149 -2.96 -15.08 -1.39
CA LYS A 149 -2.83 -13.69 -0.90
C LYS A 149 -3.23 -13.59 0.56
N GLN A 150 -4.42 -14.06 0.90
CA GLN A 150 -5.06 -13.72 2.19
C GLN A 150 -4.93 -14.82 3.25
N GLY A 151 -4.57 -16.04 2.84
CA GLY A 151 -4.41 -17.16 3.75
C GLY A 151 -3.25 -16.96 4.74
N ILE A 152 -3.25 -17.77 5.80
CA ILE A 152 -2.19 -17.79 6.80
C ILE A 152 -0.87 -18.24 6.14
N GLY A 153 0.19 -17.44 6.34
CA GLY A 153 1.47 -17.59 5.66
C GLY A 153 1.48 -17.09 4.21
N GLY A 154 0.40 -16.44 3.77
CA GLY A 154 0.24 -15.90 2.42
C GLY A 154 0.96 -14.57 2.19
N ILE A 155 0.81 -14.03 0.98
CA ILE A 155 1.46 -12.77 0.55
C ILE A 155 1.15 -11.61 1.52
N ALA A 156 -0.10 -11.51 1.99
CA ALA A 156 -0.50 -10.43 2.88
C ALA A 156 0.21 -10.50 4.24
N ASP A 157 0.48 -11.69 4.79
CA ASP A 157 1.23 -11.83 6.03
C ASP A 157 2.66 -11.31 5.87
N ILE A 158 3.32 -11.65 4.75
CA ILE A 158 4.67 -11.14 4.43
C ILE A 158 4.65 -9.62 4.29
N GLU A 159 3.68 -9.08 3.54
CA GLU A 159 3.55 -7.63 3.36
C GLU A 159 3.35 -6.90 4.71
N PHE A 160 2.53 -7.46 5.61
CA PHE A 160 2.30 -6.88 6.93
C PHE A 160 3.53 -6.98 7.85
N ILE A 161 4.24 -8.11 7.85
CA ILE A 161 5.52 -8.26 8.58
C ILE A 161 6.49 -7.17 8.14
N VAL A 162 6.69 -7.03 6.83
CA VAL A 162 7.67 -6.09 6.29
C VAL A 162 7.25 -4.64 6.55
N GLN A 163 5.96 -4.31 6.36
CA GLN A 163 5.45 -2.96 6.64
C GLN A 163 5.59 -2.58 8.12
N TYR A 164 5.30 -3.51 9.04
CA TYR A 164 5.53 -3.31 10.47
C TYR A 164 6.99 -2.99 10.75
N GLN A 165 7.91 -3.80 10.22
CA GLN A 165 9.34 -3.60 10.41
C GLN A 165 9.81 -2.26 9.85
N VAL A 166 9.34 -1.88 8.67
CA VAL A 166 9.69 -0.59 8.07
C VAL A 166 9.18 0.57 8.92
N LEU A 167 7.91 0.57 9.35
CA LEU A 167 7.37 1.64 10.21
C LEU A 167 8.11 1.73 11.54
N ARG A 168 8.47 0.60 12.13
CA ARG A 168 9.21 0.53 13.40
C ARG A 168 10.64 1.08 13.27
N CYS A 169 11.29 0.83 12.14
CA CYS A 169 12.71 1.11 11.95
C CYS A 169 13.00 2.40 11.16
N ALA A 170 12.02 2.98 10.46
CA ALA A 170 12.21 4.13 9.58
C ALA A 170 12.77 5.38 10.29
N TYR A 171 12.49 5.56 11.58
CA TYR A 171 13.09 6.63 12.39
C TYR A 171 14.63 6.50 12.47
N TYR A 172 15.14 5.29 12.65
CA TYR A 172 16.57 5.02 12.80
C TYR A 172 17.28 4.82 11.45
N HIS A 173 16.57 4.26 10.47
CA HIS A 173 17.08 3.93 9.13
C HIS A 173 16.18 4.54 8.05
N PRO A 174 16.29 5.86 7.79
CA PRO A 174 15.35 6.52 6.91
C PRO A 174 15.47 6.12 5.44
N ASN A 175 16.58 5.50 5.03
CA ASN A 175 16.75 4.93 3.69
C ASN A 175 15.77 3.78 3.38
N LEU A 176 15.11 3.21 4.40
CA LEU A 176 13.97 2.30 4.20
C LEU A 176 12.83 2.98 3.41
N LEU A 177 12.68 4.30 3.53
CA LEU A 177 11.64 5.07 2.86
C LEU A 177 11.98 5.45 1.41
N ASP A 178 13.19 5.15 0.92
CA ASP A 178 13.54 5.33 -0.49
C ASP A 178 12.80 4.33 -1.40
N TRP A 179 12.38 3.21 -0.81
CA TRP A 179 11.69 2.12 -1.47
C TRP A 179 10.20 2.05 -1.12
N THR A 180 9.44 1.35 -1.96
CA THR A 180 7.99 1.18 -1.82
C THR A 180 7.53 -0.25 -2.10
N ASP A 181 8.44 -1.22 -2.06
CA ASP A 181 8.19 -2.62 -2.36
C ASP A 181 8.90 -3.54 -1.37
N THR A 182 8.27 -4.71 -1.17
CA THR A 182 8.63 -5.69 -0.15
C THR A 182 10.06 -6.19 -0.23
N ILE A 183 10.58 -6.44 -1.45
CA ILE A 183 11.89 -7.07 -1.62
C ILE A 183 13.02 -6.12 -1.22
N ARG A 184 13.01 -4.88 -1.74
CA ARG A 184 14.04 -3.89 -1.37
C ARG A 184 13.95 -3.48 0.10
N TRP A 185 12.77 -3.53 0.70
CA TRP A 185 12.63 -3.38 2.15
C TRP A 185 13.28 -4.52 2.92
N LEU A 186 13.05 -5.77 2.55
CA LEU A 186 13.71 -6.92 3.19
C LEU A 186 15.23 -6.84 3.09
N GLU A 187 15.75 -6.49 1.91
CA GLU A 187 17.18 -6.28 1.67
C GLU A 187 17.73 -5.17 2.58
N THR A 188 17.05 -4.03 2.65
CA THR A 188 17.48 -2.88 3.47
C THR A 188 17.37 -3.16 4.96
N LEU A 189 16.33 -3.87 5.41
CA LEU A 189 16.16 -4.26 6.81
C LEU A 189 17.27 -5.23 7.26
N ALA A 190 17.65 -6.17 6.39
CA ALA A 190 18.73 -7.13 6.66
C ALA A 190 20.11 -6.44 6.70
N GLN A 191 20.36 -5.48 5.80
CA GLN A 191 21.60 -4.68 5.80
C GLN A 191 21.83 -3.91 7.10
N HIS A 192 20.75 -3.58 7.82
CA HIS A 192 20.79 -2.87 9.10
C HIS A 192 20.55 -3.80 10.30
N ASP A 193 20.61 -5.13 10.12
CA ASP A 193 20.40 -6.14 11.17
C ASP A 193 19.05 -6.03 11.91
N MET A 194 18.04 -5.40 11.29
CA MET A 194 16.68 -5.26 11.85
C MET A 194 15.87 -6.55 11.71
N VAL A 195 16.25 -7.38 10.75
CA VAL A 195 15.81 -8.77 10.55
C VAL A 195 17.04 -9.60 10.22
N SER A 196 17.06 -10.88 10.61
CA SER A 196 18.21 -11.71 10.24
C SER A 196 18.26 -11.95 8.73
N ASN A 197 19.46 -12.14 8.18
CA ASN A 197 19.63 -12.48 6.76
C ASN A 197 18.83 -13.73 6.36
N GLU A 198 18.73 -14.71 7.25
CA GLU A 198 17.91 -15.91 7.05
C GLU A 198 16.41 -15.57 6.97
N GLN A 199 15.88 -14.79 7.91
CA GLN A 199 14.48 -14.36 7.88
C GLN A 199 14.17 -13.55 6.62
N ALA A 200 15.06 -12.63 6.23
CA ALA A 200 14.89 -11.83 5.03
C ALA A 200 14.84 -12.71 3.76
N ALA A 201 15.76 -13.67 3.63
CA ALA A 201 15.78 -14.61 2.52
C ALA A 201 14.50 -15.44 2.46
N VAL A 202 14.09 -16.04 3.59
CA VAL A 202 12.86 -16.84 3.71
C VAL A 202 11.63 -16.05 3.28
N LEU A 203 11.47 -14.80 3.77
CA LEU A 203 10.34 -13.95 3.41
C LEU A 203 10.38 -13.53 1.94
N ALA A 204 11.56 -13.20 1.41
CA ALA A 204 11.74 -12.77 0.03
C ALA A 204 11.41 -13.91 -0.95
N ASP A 205 11.93 -15.11 -0.68
CA ASP A 205 11.71 -16.28 -1.54
C ASP A 205 10.26 -16.76 -1.48
N SER A 206 9.68 -16.84 -0.27
CA SER A 206 8.25 -17.13 -0.09
C SER A 206 7.38 -16.12 -0.85
N TYR A 207 7.69 -14.82 -0.76
CA TYR A 207 6.97 -13.77 -1.48
C TYR A 207 7.06 -13.96 -2.99
N ARG A 208 8.26 -14.20 -3.54
CA ARG A 208 8.47 -14.44 -4.97
C ARG A 208 7.73 -15.69 -5.45
N MET A 209 7.77 -16.79 -4.69
CA MET A 209 7.12 -18.04 -5.04
C MET A 209 5.60 -17.90 -5.08
N LEU A 210 5.00 -17.37 -4.00
CA LEU A 210 3.55 -17.18 -3.91
C LEU A 210 3.04 -16.18 -4.97
N ARG A 211 3.78 -15.08 -5.18
CA ARG A 211 3.42 -14.09 -6.19
C ARG A 211 3.54 -14.64 -7.62
N SER A 212 4.57 -15.45 -7.89
CA SER A 212 4.73 -16.13 -9.19
C SER A 212 3.62 -17.15 -9.44
N ALA A 213 3.24 -17.93 -8.42
CA ALA A 213 2.10 -18.85 -8.50
C ALA A 213 0.80 -18.11 -8.81
N LYS A 214 0.55 -16.99 -8.12
CA LYS A 214 -0.61 -16.13 -8.38
C LYS A 214 -0.61 -15.58 -9.81
N HIS A 215 0.54 -15.14 -10.32
CA HIS A 215 0.66 -14.68 -11.71
C HIS A 215 0.35 -15.81 -12.72
N ARG A 216 0.84 -17.04 -12.48
CA ARG A 216 0.52 -18.20 -13.33
C ARG A 216 -0.97 -18.53 -13.34
N LEU A 217 -1.65 -18.46 -12.20
CA LEU A 217 -3.11 -18.67 -12.12
C LEU A 217 -3.87 -17.58 -12.88
N ALA A 218 -3.43 -16.33 -12.77
CA ALA A 218 -4.04 -15.22 -13.51
C ALA A 218 -3.94 -15.42 -15.03
N LEU A 219 -2.81 -15.92 -15.55
CA LEU A 219 -2.65 -16.26 -16.98
C LEU A 219 -3.60 -17.39 -17.43
N GLN A 220 -4.02 -18.24 -16.50
CA GLN A 220 -4.98 -19.32 -16.75
C GLN A 220 -6.44 -18.87 -16.48
N ASN A 221 -6.69 -17.59 -16.18
CA ASN A 221 -7.98 -17.09 -15.72
C ASN A 221 -8.56 -17.85 -14.52
N LYS A 222 -7.69 -18.36 -13.63
CA LYS A 222 -8.07 -19.05 -12.40
C LYS A 222 -8.02 -18.10 -11.19
N PRO A 223 -8.84 -18.35 -10.15
CA PRO A 223 -8.70 -17.62 -8.89
C PRO A 223 -7.32 -17.87 -8.28
N GLY A 224 -6.88 -16.99 -7.38
CA GLY A 224 -5.60 -17.07 -6.69
C GLY A 224 -5.53 -18.15 -5.60
N PHE A 225 -6.19 -19.29 -5.81
CA PHE A 225 -6.30 -20.39 -4.86
C PHE A 225 -5.56 -21.61 -5.40
N VAL A 226 -4.90 -22.35 -4.51
CA VAL A 226 -4.17 -23.59 -4.82
C VAL A 226 -4.60 -24.70 -3.87
N PRO A 227 -4.34 -25.99 -4.19
CA PRO A 227 -4.52 -27.08 -3.23
C PRO A 227 -3.74 -26.80 -1.94
N ASN A 228 -4.32 -27.15 -0.79
CA ASN A 228 -3.76 -26.82 0.52
C ASN A 228 -2.41 -27.52 0.80
N GLU A 229 -2.07 -28.57 0.07
CA GLU A 229 -0.78 -29.27 0.12
C GLU A 229 0.36 -28.45 -0.51
N GLN A 230 0.04 -27.42 -1.31
CA GLN A 230 1.05 -26.57 -1.92
C GLN A 230 1.59 -25.53 -0.92
N PHE A 231 2.88 -25.23 -1.08
CA PHE A 231 3.61 -24.20 -0.34
C PHE A 231 3.60 -24.36 1.20
N GLN A 232 3.43 -25.60 1.70
CA GLN A 232 3.34 -25.85 3.14
C GLN A 232 4.58 -25.39 3.91
N GLN A 233 5.77 -25.58 3.32
CA GLN A 233 7.03 -25.18 3.93
C GLN A 233 7.12 -23.65 4.06
N GLU A 234 6.90 -22.93 2.96
CA GLU A 234 6.95 -21.47 2.89
C GLU A 234 5.91 -20.86 3.85
N ARG A 235 4.68 -21.38 3.84
CA ARG A 235 3.60 -20.94 4.73
C ARG A 235 3.96 -21.13 6.20
N SER A 236 4.49 -22.29 6.56
CA SER A 236 4.92 -22.58 7.94
C SER A 236 6.05 -21.66 8.38
N GLN A 237 7.02 -21.38 7.51
CA GLN A 237 8.12 -20.47 7.82
C GLN A 237 7.63 -19.02 8.01
N VAL A 238 6.78 -18.52 7.11
CA VAL A 238 6.16 -17.19 7.26
C VAL A 238 5.36 -17.12 8.56
N GLN A 239 4.60 -18.15 8.89
CA GLN A 239 3.82 -18.22 10.12
C GLN A 239 4.70 -18.21 11.38
N LYS A 240 5.82 -18.94 11.39
CA LYS A 240 6.78 -18.91 12.51
C LYS A 240 7.35 -17.51 12.71
N ILE A 241 7.68 -16.81 11.63
CA ILE A 241 8.17 -15.43 11.70
C ILE A 241 7.07 -14.49 12.19
N TRP A 242 5.84 -14.66 11.71
CA TRP A 242 4.67 -13.91 12.18
C TRP A 242 4.50 -14.05 13.69
N GLN A 243 4.48 -15.29 14.20
CA GLN A 243 4.32 -15.60 15.62
C GLN A 243 5.43 -14.99 16.47
N ALA A 244 6.69 -15.11 16.03
CA ALA A 244 7.83 -14.52 16.72
C ALA A 244 7.77 -12.98 16.83
N ILE A 245 7.05 -12.30 15.92
CA ILE A 245 6.92 -10.85 15.91
C ILE A 245 5.68 -10.38 16.67
N PHE A 246 4.54 -11.05 16.49
CA PHE A 246 3.22 -10.55 16.90
C PHE A 246 2.58 -11.31 18.07
N ASP A 247 3.01 -12.52 18.40
CA ASP A 247 2.38 -13.36 19.43
C ASP A 247 3.20 -13.42 20.74
N LEU A 248 4.15 -12.50 20.92
CA LEU A 248 4.93 -12.31 22.16
C LEU A 248 4.16 -11.53 23.22
#